data_AF-A0A0V0VE33-F1
#
_entry.id   AF-A0A0V0VE33-F1
#
_cell.length_a   1.000
_cell.length_b   1.000
_cell.length_c   1.000
_cell.angle_alpha   90.00
_cell.angle_beta   90.00
_cell.angle_gamma   90.00
#
_symmetry.space_group_name_H-M   'P 1'
#
loop_
_entity.id
_entity.type
_entity.pdbx_description
1 polymer ?
#
loop_
_entity_poly.entity_id
_entity_poly.type
_entity_poly.pdbx_seq_one_letter_code
_entity_poly.pdbx_strand_id
1 'polypeptide(L)'
;LCLLSYSIITVRLLPLFSALLLFGDICLNSKIMSDHKERRAIQAVQVFGRKKTATAVAHCKTGKGLIKVNGRPLDLIEPQILRYKLQEPILILGKERFSGVDIRIRVKGGGHVAQIYAIRQALSKAIVAYYQKYVDEASKKELKDLLIQYDRSLLVADPRRCEPKKFGGPGARARYQKSYR
;
A
#
# COMPACT_ATOMS: atom_id res chain seq x y z
N LEU A 1 -69.90 -60.32 23.08
CA LEU A 1 -70.36 -60.35 21.67
C LEU A 1 -69.54 -59.31 20.96
N CYS A 2 -68.87 -59.49 19.83
CA CYS A 2 -68.59 -60.51 18.84
C CYS A 2 -67.58 -59.72 17.96
N LEU A 3 -66.54 -60.21 17.32
CA LEU A 3 -66.09 -61.49 16.83
C LEU A 3 -64.80 -61.11 16.06
N LEU A 4 -63.85 -62.05 15.94
CA LEU A 4 -63.00 -62.25 14.74
C LEU A 4 -61.99 -61.12 14.41
N SER A 5 -60.74 -61.34 13.99
CA SER A 5 -59.98 -62.53 13.62
C SER A 5 -58.62 -62.04 13.10
N TYR A 6 -57.54 -62.75 13.45
CA TYR A 6 -56.36 -63.07 12.64
C TYR A 6 -55.56 -61.92 11.95
N SER A 7 -54.35 -61.59 12.42
CA SER A 7 -53.06 -62.23 12.08
C SER A 7 -52.53 -61.95 10.67
N ILE A 8 -51.32 -61.37 10.60
CA ILE A 8 -50.19 -61.63 9.66
C ILE A 8 -49.66 -60.44 8.82
N ILE A 9 -48.47 -59.97 9.22
CA ILE A 9 -47.20 -59.78 8.46
C ILE A 9 -47.29 -59.33 6.98
N THR A 10 -46.63 -58.21 6.61
CA THR A 10 -45.46 -58.12 5.68
C THR A 10 -45.27 -56.75 4.98
N VAL A 11 -44.02 -56.23 5.08
CA VAL A 11 -43.18 -55.62 4.02
C VAL A 11 -43.55 -54.23 3.43
N ARG A 12 -42.76 -53.22 3.86
CA ARG A 12 -41.88 -52.35 3.03
C ARG A 12 -42.39 -51.90 1.64
N LEU A 13 -42.82 -50.63 1.52
CA LEU A 13 -42.62 -49.79 0.32
C LEU A 13 -42.80 -48.30 0.68
N LEU A 14 -41.73 -47.50 0.56
CA LEU A 14 -41.78 -46.04 0.30
C LEU A 14 -42.40 -45.81 -1.11
N PRO A 15 -42.88 -44.62 -1.55
CA PRO A 15 -42.42 -43.26 -1.20
C PRO A 15 -43.53 -42.15 -1.26
N LEU A 16 -43.11 -40.87 -1.21
CA LEU A 16 -43.84 -39.68 -1.69
C LEU A 16 -45.05 -39.18 -0.87
N PHE A 17 -44.78 -38.52 0.26
CA PHE A 17 -45.57 -37.34 0.63
C PHE A 17 -44.63 -36.15 0.83
N SER A 18 -44.18 -35.69 -0.33
CA SER A 18 -43.42 -34.48 -0.53
C SER A 18 -44.27 -33.23 -0.30
N ALA A 19 -43.63 -32.28 0.38
CA ALA A 19 -43.58 -30.87 -0.01
C ALA A 19 -44.86 -30.04 0.20
N LEU A 20 -44.99 -29.39 1.37
CA LEU A 20 -45.49 -28.01 1.45
C LEU A 20 -45.32 -27.31 2.81
N LEU A 21 -44.35 -27.70 3.65
CA LEU A 21 -44.07 -26.98 4.92
C LEU A 21 -42.59 -26.68 5.18
N LEU A 22 -41.75 -26.60 4.14
CA LEU A 22 -40.33 -26.22 4.27
C LEU A 22 -39.81 -25.33 3.14
N PHE A 23 -40.68 -24.63 2.41
CA PHE A 23 -40.28 -23.70 1.33
C PHE A 23 -40.40 -22.21 1.69
N GLY A 24 -40.71 -21.87 2.96
CA GLY A 24 -40.87 -20.49 3.43
C GLY A 24 -39.69 -19.91 4.21
N ASP A 25 -38.97 -20.72 4.99
CA ASP A 25 -38.07 -20.20 6.04
C ASP A 25 -36.57 -20.41 5.78
N ILE A 26 -36.17 -20.98 4.64
CA ILE A 26 -34.75 -21.24 4.33
C ILE A 26 -34.11 -20.10 3.51
N CYS A 27 -34.89 -19.21 2.89
CA CYS A 27 -34.34 -18.16 2.02
C CYS A 27 -33.98 -16.84 2.73
N LEU A 28 -34.38 -16.61 3.98
CA LEU A 28 -33.96 -15.39 4.70
C LEU A 28 -32.68 -15.58 5.54
N ASN A 29 -32.31 -16.82 5.88
CA ASN A 29 -31.13 -17.08 6.72
C ASN A 29 -29.81 -17.26 5.93
N SER A 30 -29.84 -17.38 4.60
CA SER A 30 -28.61 -17.41 3.80
C SER A 30 -28.08 -16.02 3.41
N LYS A 31 -28.90 -14.98 3.51
CA LYS A 31 -28.52 -13.61 3.16
C LYS A 31 -27.96 -12.78 4.32
N ILE A 32 -28.14 -13.24 5.56
CA ILE A 32 -27.64 -12.55 6.76
C ILE A 32 -26.25 -13.06 7.18
N MET A 33 -25.74 -14.15 6.58
CA MET A 33 -24.41 -14.71 6.85
C MET A 33 -23.29 -14.29 5.88
N SER A 34 -23.49 -13.32 4.97
CA SER A 34 -22.45 -12.87 4.02
C SER A 34 -21.89 -11.47 4.27
N ASP A 35 -22.43 -10.70 5.23
CA ASP A 35 -21.98 -9.33 5.51
C ASP A 35 -21.21 -9.16 6.83
N HIS A 36 -20.72 -10.26 7.40
CA HIS A 36 -19.54 -10.23 8.26
C HIS A 36 -18.32 -10.53 7.41
N LYS A 37 -18.01 -9.61 6.48
CA LYS A 37 -16.66 -9.53 5.91
C LYS A 37 -15.72 -9.27 7.08
N GLU A 38 -15.18 -10.37 7.57
CA GLU A 38 -14.14 -10.49 8.57
C GLU A 38 -13.24 -9.25 8.51
N ARG A 39 -13.28 -8.42 9.56
CA ARG A 39 -12.35 -7.30 9.74
C ARG A 39 -10.96 -7.87 10.00
N ARG A 40 -10.39 -8.62 9.05
CA ARG A 40 -8.97 -8.94 9.06
C ARG A 40 -8.24 -7.61 9.04
N ALA A 41 -7.44 -7.37 10.09
CA ALA A 41 -6.62 -6.18 10.16
C ALA A 41 -5.78 -6.11 8.89
N ILE A 42 -6.03 -5.11 8.05
CA ILE A 42 -5.33 -4.95 6.77
C ILE A 42 -3.87 -4.69 7.12
N GLN A 43 -2.99 -5.62 6.75
CA GLN A 43 -1.55 -5.46 6.89
C GLN A 43 -1.13 -4.25 6.05
N ALA A 44 -0.87 -3.14 6.73
CA ALA A 44 -0.63 -1.86 6.09
C ALA A 44 0.41 -1.06 6.86
N VAL A 45 1.27 -0.39 6.09
CA VAL A 45 2.28 0.52 6.64
C VAL A 45 2.14 1.87 5.97
N GLN A 46 2.20 2.93 6.76
CA GLN A 46 2.26 4.29 6.27
C GLN A 46 3.64 4.86 6.55
N VAL A 47 4.28 5.41 5.51
CA VAL A 47 5.58 6.06 5.62
C VAL A 47 5.58 7.38 4.85
N PHE A 48 6.59 8.20 5.11
CA PHE A 48 6.76 9.47 4.41
C PHE A 48 8.18 9.68 3.87
N GLY A 49 8.26 10.25 2.68
CA GLY A 49 9.46 10.81 2.06
C GLY A 49 9.35 12.33 2.01
N ARG A 50 10.48 13.03 2.21
CA ARG A 50 10.52 14.50 2.19
C ARG A 50 11.78 14.98 1.50
N LYS A 51 11.61 15.89 0.53
CA LYS A 51 12.71 16.61 -0.10
C LYS A 51 12.29 18.05 -0.31
N LYS A 52 13.01 19.00 0.27
CA LYS A 52 12.56 20.40 0.32
C LYS A 52 11.09 20.43 0.76
N THR A 53 10.28 21.34 0.25
CA THR A 53 8.86 21.47 0.61
C THR A 53 7.98 20.32 0.09
N ALA A 54 8.50 19.41 -0.75
CA ALA A 54 7.75 18.26 -1.23
C ALA A 54 7.61 17.18 -0.15
N THR A 55 6.38 16.71 0.01
CA THR A 55 6.03 15.62 0.93
C THR A 55 5.35 14.51 0.14
N ALA A 56 5.85 13.28 0.29
CA ALA A 56 5.27 12.09 -0.31
C ALA A 56 4.88 11.13 0.80
N VAL A 57 3.61 10.77 0.88
CA VAL A 57 3.08 9.82 1.86
C VAL A 57 2.77 8.53 1.10
N ALA A 58 3.43 7.44 1.47
CA ALA A 58 3.22 6.12 0.88
C ALA A 58 2.42 5.24 1.83
N HIS A 59 1.39 4.60 1.30
CA HIS A 59 0.62 3.58 1.96
C HIS A 59 0.91 2.24 1.27
N CYS A 60 1.56 1.35 2.00
CA CYS A 60 1.83 -0.02 1.58
C CYS A 60 0.75 -0.93 2.13
N LYS A 61 0.24 -1.81 1.29
CA LYS A 61 -0.70 -2.87 1.66
C LYS A 61 -0.24 -4.18 1.02
N THR A 62 -0.60 -5.31 1.60
CA THR A 62 -0.51 -6.61 0.91
C THR A 62 -1.30 -6.54 -0.40
N GLY A 63 -0.70 -7.01 -1.50
CA GLY A 63 -1.29 -6.84 -2.83
C GLY A 63 -0.57 -7.55 -3.96
N LYS A 64 -0.76 -7.05 -5.19
CA LYS A 64 -0.29 -7.66 -6.45
C LYS A 64 0.85 -6.87 -7.12
N GLY A 65 1.47 -5.92 -6.42
CA GLY A 65 2.57 -5.10 -6.95
C GLY A 65 2.13 -3.83 -7.67
N LEU A 66 0.92 -3.33 -7.38
CA LEU A 66 0.41 -2.10 -8.00
C LEU A 66 1.01 -0.86 -7.33
N ILE A 67 1.87 -0.15 -8.07
CA ILE A 67 2.45 1.12 -7.61
C ILE A 67 1.79 2.30 -8.32
N LYS A 68 1.16 3.19 -7.54
CA LYS A 68 0.45 4.37 -8.06
C LYS A 68 0.86 5.63 -7.30
N VAL A 69 1.11 6.71 -8.04
CA VAL A 69 1.38 8.05 -7.51
C VAL A 69 0.22 8.98 -7.90
N ASN A 70 -0.47 9.53 -6.90
CA ASN A 70 -1.64 10.41 -7.09
C ASN A 70 -2.73 9.81 -8.00
N GLY A 71 -2.84 8.48 -8.04
CA GLY A 71 -3.80 7.75 -8.89
C GLY A 71 -3.28 7.37 -10.27
N ARG A 72 -2.11 7.87 -10.68
CA ARG A 72 -1.45 7.53 -11.95
C ARG A 72 -0.37 6.45 -11.72
N PRO A 73 -0.08 5.57 -12.70
CA PRO A 73 1.04 4.64 -12.62
C PRO A 73 2.39 5.37 -12.69
N LEU A 74 3.47 4.71 -12.25
CA LEU A 74 4.82 5.30 -12.19
C LEU A 74 5.32 5.80 -13.56
N ASP A 75 4.98 5.09 -14.63
CA ASP A 75 5.51 5.37 -15.96
C ASP A 75 4.93 6.65 -16.57
N LEU A 76 3.79 7.14 -16.07
CA LEU A 76 3.12 8.34 -16.58
C LEU A 76 3.50 9.61 -15.80
N ILE A 77 4.48 9.54 -14.91
CA ILE A 77 4.92 10.71 -14.12
C ILE A 77 5.77 11.63 -14.99
N GLU A 78 5.54 12.94 -14.89
CA GLU A 78 6.33 13.96 -15.57
C GLU A 78 7.36 14.57 -14.61
N PRO A 79 8.54 15.00 -15.08
CA PRO A 79 9.11 14.90 -16.44
C PRO A 79 9.72 13.52 -16.77
N GLN A 80 9.77 13.20 -18.06
CA GLN A 80 10.22 11.88 -18.56
C GLN A 80 11.66 11.53 -18.19
N ILE A 81 12.56 12.51 -18.25
CA ILE A 81 14.00 12.36 -17.97
C ILE A 81 14.24 11.82 -16.56
N LEU A 82 13.41 12.21 -15.59
CA LEU A 82 13.56 11.82 -14.20
C LEU A 82 12.77 10.55 -13.82
N ARG A 83 12.13 9.87 -14.79
CA ARG A 83 11.41 8.60 -14.51
C ARG A 83 12.36 7.50 -14.06
N TYR A 84 13.55 7.42 -14.66
CA TYR A 84 14.60 6.49 -14.23
C TYR A 84 14.93 6.68 -12.74
N LYS A 85 14.91 7.93 -12.27
CA LYS A 85 15.16 8.25 -10.87
C LYS A 85 14.08 7.69 -9.93
N LEU A 86 12.86 7.45 -10.39
CA LEU A 86 11.81 6.81 -9.58
C LEU A 86 11.93 5.28 -9.56
N GLN A 87 12.44 4.69 -10.64
CA GLN A 87 12.55 3.24 -10.80
C GLN A 87 13.79 2.65 -10.12
N GLU A 88 14.82 3.44 -9.82
CA GLU A 88 16.02 3.01 -9.07
C GLU A 88 15.75 2.07 -7.89
N PRO A 89 14.89 2.40 -6.90
CA PRO A 89 14.64 1.49 -5.78
C PRO A 89 13.99 0.16 -6.19
N ILE A 90 13.26 0.12 -7.30
CA ILE A 90 12.65 -1.10 -7.84
C ILE A 90 13.71 -1.97 -8.52
N LEU A 91 14.66 -1.33 -9.21
CA LEU A 91 15.76 -2.02 -9.90
C LEU A 91 16.76 -2.60 -8.89
N ILE A 92 17.10 -1.87 -7.83
CA ILE A 92 18.09 -2.31 -6.83
C ILE A 92 17.57 -3.50 -6.02
N LEU A 93 16.31 -3.47 -5.60
CA LEU A 93 15.73 -4.51 -4.74
C LEU A 93 15.16 -5.70 -5.54
N GLY A 94 15.01 -5.56 -6.86
CA GLY A 94 14.36 -6.53 -7.73
C GLY A 94 12.83 -6.46 -7.69
N LYS A 95 12.19 -6.73 -8.84
CA LYS A 95 10.72 -6.67 -9.00
C LYS A 95 9.98 -7.71 -8.15
N GLU A 96 10.62 -8.83 -7.84
CA GLU A 96 10.03 -9.94 -7.08
C GLU A 96 9.55 -9.49 -5.71
N ARG A 97 10.34 -8.66 -5.02
CA ARG A 97 10.04 -8.13 -3.69
C ARG A 97 8.86 -7.15 -3.69
N PHE A 98 8.55 -6.53 -4.83
CA PHE A 98 7.41 -5.64 -4.99
C PHE A 98 6.13 -6.38 -5.39
N SER A 99 6.22 -7.60 -5.93
CA SER A 99 5.05 -8.33 -6.44
C SER A 99 3.99 -8.64 -5.37
N GLY A 100 4.40 -8.77 -4.10
CA GLY A 100 3.50 -9.01 -2.97
C GLY A 100 2.91 -7.77 -2.28
N VAL A 101 3.27 -6.55 -2.73
CA VAL A 101 2.91 -5.30 -2.03
C VAL A 101 2.34 -4.26 -3.00
N ASP A 102 1.15 -3.74 -2.69
CA ASP A 102 0.56 -2.60 -3.37
C ASP A 102 0.96 -1.29 -2.67
N ILE A 103 1.45 -0.31 -3.43
CA ILE A 103 1.91 0.97 -2.90
C ILE A 103 1.12 2.12 -3.52
N ARG A 104 0.42 2.87 -2.67
CA ARG A 104 -0.28 4.11 -3.06
C ARG A 104 0.43 5.31 -2.48
N ILE A 105 0.91 6.21 -3.33
CA ILE A 105 1.67 7.39 -2.92
C ILE A 105 0.84 8.65 -3.18
N ARG A 106 0.70 9.48 -2.16
CA ARG A 106 0.10 10.82 -2.24
C ARG A 106 1.20 11.84 -2.08
N VAL A 107 1.33 12.74 -3.06
CA VAL A 107 2.39 13.76 -3.08
C VAL A 107 1.78 15.15 -3.08
N LYS A 108 2.30 16.02 -2.20
CA LYS A 108 1.89 17.43 -2.08
C LYS A 108 3.10 18.34 -1.86
N GLY A 109 3.04 19.54 -2.44
CA GLY A 109 4.04 20.60 -2.30
C GLY A 109 5.29 20.43 -3.16
N GLY A 110 6.19 21.40 -3.09
CA GLY A 110 7.45 21.44 -3.85
C GLY A 110 7.26 21.62 -5.36
N GLY A 111 8.31 21.29 -6.13
CA GLY A 111 8.28 21.22 -7.60
C GLY A 111 8.62 19.82 -8.10
N HIS A 112 8.55 19.60 -9.41
CA HIS A 112 8.68 18.27 -10.03
C HIS A 112 9.88 17.46 -9.55
N VAL A 113 11.08 18.07 -9.56
CA VAL A 113 12.32 17.40 -9.13
C VAL A 113 12.24 16.99 -7.66
N ALA A 114 11.85 17.91 -6.77
CA ALA A 114 11.75 17.62 -5.34
C ALA A 114 10.71 16.53 -5.04
N GLN A 115 9.59 16.54 -5.77
CA GLN A 115 8.56 15.51 -5.66
C GLN A 115 9.10 14.13 -6.05
N ILE A 116 9.86 14.02 -7.14
CA ILE A 116 10.45 12.76 -7.58
C ILE A 116 11.39 12.17 -6.53
N TYR A 117 12.29 12.98 -5.96
CA TYR A 117 13.17 12.52 -4.88
C TYR A 117 12.39 12.15 -3.60
N ALA A 118 11.28 12.85 -3.30
CA ALA A 118 10.43 12.49 -2.18
C ALA A 118 9.69 11.15 -2.40
N ILE A 119 9.17 10.89 -3.62
CA ILE A 119 8.53 9.62 -4.00
C ILE A 119 9.52 8.48 -3.92
N ARG A 120 10.71 8.66 -4.51
CA ARG A 120 11.82 7.71 -4.45
C ARG A 120 12.12 7.30 -3.00
N GLN A 121 12.28 8.28 -2.12
CA GLN A 121 12.54 8.02 -0.70
C GLN A 121 11.36 7.30 -0.02
N ALA A 122 10.13 7.68 -0.36
CA ALA A 122 8.94 7.05 0.20
C ALA A 122 8.83 5.58 -0.20
N LEU A 123 9.16 5.21 -1.45
CA LEU A 123 9.19 3.83 -1.95
C LEU A 123 10.20 2.95 -1.19
N SER A 124 11.43 3.44 -1.00
CA SER A 124 12.46 2.69 -0.27
C SER A 124 12.07 2.45 1.19
N LYS A 125 11.58 3.49 1.88
CA LYS A 125 11.09 3.36 3.26
C LYS A 125 9.89 2.43 3.37
N ALA A 126 9.02 2.46 2.37
CA ALA A 126 7.80 1.68 2.31
C ALA A 126 8.09 0.19 2.40
N ILE A 127 9.04 -0.29 1.59
CA ILE A 127 9.45 -1.69 1.58
C ILE A 127 10.16 -2.06 2.88
N VAL A 128 11.15 -1.28 3.30
CA VAL A 128 11.90 -1.59 4.54
C VAL A 128 10.96 -1.66 5.76
N ALA A 129 10.00 -0.74 5.86
CA ALA A 129 9.04 -0.73 6.97
C ALA A 129 8.00 -1.86 6.88
N TYR A 130 7.66 -2.31 5.67
CA TYR A 130 6.79 -3.47 5.48
C TYR A 130 7.49 -4.76 5.92
N TYR A 131 8.72 -4.98 5.47
CA TYR A 131 9.52 -6.15 5.86
C TYR A 131 9.79 -6.18 7.36
N GLN A 132 10.04 -5.02 7.98
CA GLN A 132 10.23 -4.96 9.42
C GLN A 132 9.00 -5.37 10.23
N LYS A 133 7.79 -5.20 9.71
CA LYS A 133 6.56 -5.52 10.45
C LYS A 133 6.02 -6.92 10.18
N TYR A 134 6.19 -7.44 8.96
CA TYR A 134 5.40 -8.59 8.49
C TYR A 134 6.21 -9.75 7.90
N VAL A 135 7.53 -9.60 7.72
CA VAL A 135 8.37 -10.61 7.05
C VAL A 135 9.43 -11.08 8.04
N ASP A 136 10.66 -10.56 7.97
CA ASP A 136 11.75 -10.97 8.84
C ASP A 136 12.85 -9.89 8.92
N GLU A 137 13.60 -9.92 10.04
CA GLU A 137 14.64 -8.92 10.31
C GLU A 137 15.88 -9.09 9.44
N ALA A 138 16.22 -10.33 9.08
CA ALA A 138 17.36 -10.66 8.23
C ALA A 138 17.19 -10.06 6.83
N SER A 139 16.08 -10.38 6.15
CA SER A 139 15.76 -9.79 4.84
C SER A 139 15.69 -8.27 4.90
N LYS A 140 15.14 -7.70 5.97
CA LYS A 140 15.11 -6.25 6.16
C LYS A 140 16.52 -5.65 6.25
N LYS A 141 17.46 -6.30 6.92
CA LYS A 141 18.85 -5.84 7.02
C LYS A 141 19.52 -5.85 5.65
N GLU A 142 19.37 -6.93 4.89
CA GLU A 142 19.88 -7.03 3.52
C GLU A 142 19.36 -5.91 2.62
N LEU A 143 18.04 -5.68 2.60
CA LEU A 143 17.42 -4.61 1.82
C LEU A 143 17.94 -3.23 2.24
N LYS A 144 18.11 -3.00 3.54
CA LYS A 144 18.60 -1.74 4.08
C LYS A 144 20.05 -1.50 3.66
N ASP A 145 20.90 -2.53 3.72
CA ASP A 145 22.31 -2.43 3.40
C ASP A 145 22.52 -2.19 1.89
N LEU A 146 21.77 -2.88 1.02
CA LEU A 146 21.75 -2.64 -0.43
C LEU A 146 21.35 -1.20 -0.77
N LEU A 147 20.31 -0.67 -0.11
CA LEU A 147 19.85 0.70 -0.34
C LEU A 147 20.87 1.73 0.15
N ILE A 148 21.51 1.51 1.31
CA ILE A 148 22.52 2.41 1.87
C ILE A 148 23.79 2.41 1.00
N GLN A 149 24.21 1.24 0.52
CA GLN A 149 25.38 1.09 -0.33
C GLN A 149 25.22 1.87 -1.64
N TYR A 150 24.02 1.87 -2.21
CA TYR A 150 23.73 2.65 -3.42
C TYR A 150 23.60 4.15 -3.12
N ASP A 151 22.68 4.54 -2.25
CA ASP A 151 22.46 5.94 -1.88
C ASP A 151 21.78 6.10 -0.52
N ARG A 152 22.47 6.78 0.40
CA ARG A 152 21.95 7.14 1.73
C ARG A 152 20.64 7.94 1.65
N SER A 153 20.42 8.71 0.59
CA SER A 153 19.24 9.58 0.43
C SER A 153 17.93 8.82 0.22
N LEU A 154 18.00 7.52 -0.14
CA LEU A 154 16.84 6.64 -0.29
C LEU A 154 16.14 6.39 1.05
N LEU A 155 16.89 6.30 2.14
CA LEU A 155 16.35 6.08 3.48
C LEU A 155 16.34 7.37 4.30
N VAL A 156 17.42 8.14 4.27
CA VAL A 156 17.57 9.34 5.11
C VAL A 156 17.15 10.59 4.35
N ALA A 157 16.33 11.44 4.97
CA ALA A 157 15.88 12.67 4.32
C ALA A 157 16.98 13.73 4.32
N ASP A 158 17.12 14.46 3.21
CA ASP A 158 18.02 15.59 3.11
C ASP A 158 17.44 16.81 3.86
N PRO A 159 18.09 17.31 4.93
CA PRO A 159 17.54 18.37 5.77
C PRO A 159 17.57 19.76 5.10
N ARG A 160 18.33 19.96 4.01
CA ARG A 160 18.61 21.30 3.45
C ARG A 160 17.35 22.09 3.07
N ARG A 161 17.17 23.30 3.60
CA ARG A 161 16.07 24.26 3.29
C ARG A 161 16.60 25.59 2.74
N CYS A 162 15.71 26.41 2.18
CA CYS A 162 16.08 27.75 1.75
C CYS A 162 16.23 28.64 2.99
N GLU A 163 17.36 29.31 3.09
CA GLU A 163 17.60 30.32 4.12
C GLU A 163 16.68 31.54 3.85
N PRO A 164 16.16 32.20 4.89
CA PRO A 164 15.34 33.40 4.73
C PRO A 164 16.16 34.55 4.14
N LYS A 165 15.51 35.42 3.36
CA LYS A 165 16.12 36.65 2.86
C LYS A 165 16.51 37.58 4.01
N LYS A 166 17.66 38.25 3.87
CA LYS A 166 18.12 39.30 4.79
C LYS A 166 18.02 40.66 4.10
N PHE A 167 17.88 41.73 4.88
CA PHE A 167 17.84 43.09 4.34
C PHE A 167 19.20 43.49 3.72
N GLY A 168 19.21 44.54 2.90
CA GLY A 168 20.44 45.04 2.26
C GLY A 168 20.93 44.21 1.08
N GLY A 169 20.08 43.39 0.47
CA GLY A 169 20.41 42.65 -0.74
C GLY A 169 19.23 41.85 -1.30
N PRO A 170 19.41 41.25 -2.49
CA PRO A 170 18.36 40.47 -3.13
C PRO A 170 18.10 39.11 -2.45
N GLY A 171 19.11 38.51 -1.80
CA GLY A 171 19.04 37.13 -1.29
C GLY A 171 19.41 36.97 0.19
N ALA A 172 19.57 35.71 0.62
CA ALA A 172 19.97 35.40 2.00
C ALA A 172 21.38 35.96 2.32
N ARG A 173 22.34 35.72 1.43
CA ARG A 173 23.76 36.13 1.59
C ARG A 173 24.20 37.23 0.63
N ALA A 174 23.56 37.34 -0.53
CA ALA A 174 23.86 38.39 -1.51
C ALA A 174 23.56 39.77 -0.91
N ARG A 175 24.48 40.72 -1.11
CA ARG A 175 24.34 42.14 -0.73
C ARG A 175 24.42 42.99 -1.99
N TYR A 176 23.80 44.17 -1.94
CA TYR A 176 23.98 45.14 -3.01
C TYR A 176 25.44 45.59 -3.08
N GLN A 177 25.92 45.88 -4.29
CA GLN A 177 27.28 46.34 -4.50
C GLN A 177 27.47 47.71 -3.83
N LYS A 178 28.58 47.87 -3.10
CA LYS A 178 28.99 49.18 -2.57
C LYS A 178 29.66 49.99 -3.67
N SER A 179 29.49 51.32 -3.63
CA SER A 179 30.04 52.25 -4.61
C SER A 179 31.52 52.56 -4.41
N TYR A 180 32.05 52.35 -3.21
CA TYR A 180 33.43 52.63 -2.83
C TYR A 180 34.18 51.34 -2.47
N ARG A 181 35.52 51.43 -2.42
CA ARG A 181 36.42 50.31 -2.08
C ARG A 181 36.48 50.07 -0.57
#